data_AF-A0A7S0MQ08-F1
#
_entry.id   AF-A0A7S0MQ08-F1
#
_cell.length_a   1.000
_cell.length_b   1.000
_cell.length_c   1.000
_cell.angle_alpha   90.00
_cell.angle_beta   90.00
_cell.angle_gamma   90.00
#
_symmetry.space_group_name_H-M   'P 1'
#
loop_
_entity.id
_entity.type
_entity.pdbx_description
1 polymer ?
#
loop_
_entity_poly.entity_id
_entity_poly.type
_entity_poly.pdbx_seq_one_letter_code
_entity_poly.pdbx_strand_id
1 'polypeptide(L)'
;PALGFVTRQASITRVTTSSSRHFLNGHLRSNRLPTRHTSNRYLTNVAVLASLMTPTEKYLFDLNGFIHIRNVLSPEEVKAANIAIDAHQGELKGRTHPELRNTKDGTPLAGDGTTPRLDMGGMLGWERPHSDVFRRLLAHPRLVPYLTELLGEGYRMDHQPLVLASEKGAE
;
A
#
# COMPACT_ATOMS: atom_id res chain seq x y z
N PRO A 1 -5.63 -23.95 27.27
CA PRO A 1 -4.17 -24.07 27.44
C PRO A 1 -3.46 -23.06 26.52
N ALA A 2 -2.73 -22.10 27.11
CA ALA A 2 -2.22 -20.94 26.37
C ALA A 2 -1.05 -21.28 25.43
N LEU A 3 -1.03 -20.68 24.23
CA LEU A 3 0.18 -20.61 23.41
C LEU A 3 1.06 -19.45 23.89
N GLY A 4 2.38 -19.70 23.95
CA GLY A 4 3.34 -18.79 24.55
C GLY A 4 3.71 -17.59 23.69
N PHE A 5 3.89 -16.45 24.35
CA PHE A 5 4.56 -15.28 23.78
C PHE A 5 6.06 -15.55 23.63
N VAL A 6 6.64 -15.18 22.48
CA VAL A 6 8.10 -15.15 22.27
C VAL A 6 8.52 -13.72 21.95
N THR A 7 8.97 -12.99 22.98
CA THR A 7 9.63 -11.69 22.81
C THR A 7 11.08 -11.91 22.42
N ARG A 8 11.50 -11.40 21.26
CA ARG A 8 12.92 -11.36 20.85
C ARG A 8 13.46 -9.95 21.01
N GLN A 9 14.47 -9.81 21.86
CA GLN A 9 15.27 -8.60 22.02
C GLN A 9 16.50 -8.70 21.12
N ALA A 10 16.74 -7.70 20.27
CA ALA A 10 17.92 -7.63 19.41
C ALA A 10 18.41 -6.19 19.27
N SER A 11 19.57 -5.89 19.84
CA SER A 11 20.27 -4.62 19.75
C SER A 11 21.25 -4.62 18.57
N ILE A 12 21.37 -3.50 17.84
CA ILE A 12 22.32 -3.33 16.73
C ILE A 12 23.12 -2.02 16.91
N THR A 13 24.43 -2.14 16.66
CA THR A 13 25.46 -1.08 16.52
C THR A 13 26.52 -1.66 15.57
N ARG A 14 27.25 -0.92 14.73
CA ARG A 14 27.47 0.52 14.48
C ARG A 14 27.67 0.67 12.93
N VAL A 15 27.78 1.82 12.27
CA VAL A 15 29.02 2.61 12.02
C VAL A 15 28.70 3.74 11.02
N THR A 16 29.48 4.82 11.09
CA THR A 16 29.44 6.11 10.39
C THR A 16 29.84 6.11 8.90
N THR A 17 29.47 7.19 8.20
CA THR A 17 29.84 7.54 6.82
C THR A 17 31.06 8.48 6.72
N SER A 18 31.72 8.49 5.55
CA SER A 18 32.68 9.52 5.06
C SER A 18 32.77 9.38 3.54
N SER A 19 32.31 10.33 2.70
CA SER A 19 32.82 11.68 2.39
C SER A 19 34.04 11.72 1.45
N SER A 20 33.84 12.23 0.22
CA SER A 20 34.61 13.39 -0.30
C SER A 20 34.10 13.87 -1.67
N ARG A 21 34.29 15.18 -1.92
CA ARG A 21 33.98 15.86 -3.19
C ARG A 21 35.27 16.14 -3.95
N HIS A 22 35.24 16.15 -5.28
CA HIS A 22 36.18 16.96 -6.09
C HIS A 22 35.47 17.63 -7.28
N PHE A 23 35.84 18.88 -7.52
CA PHE A 23 35.44 19.71 -8.66
C PHE A 23 36.45 19.56 -9.80
N LEU A 24 36.02 19.82 -11.05
CA LEU A 24 36.81 20.58 -12.04
C LEU A 24 35.94 21.00 -13.24
N ASN A 25 36.21 22.20 -13.79
CA ASN A 25 35.50 22.80 -14.92
C ASN A 25 36.06 22.32 -16.28
N GLY A 26 35.23 22.28 -17.34
CA GLY A 26 35.70 21.93 -18.69
C GLY A 26 34.71 22.17 -19.84
N HIS A 27 34.75 23.38 -20.40
CA HIS A 27 34.35 23.83 -21.76
C HIS A 27 33.37 23.02 -22.66
N LEU A 28 32.40 23.75 -23.22
CA LEU A 28 31.45 23.31 -24.25
C LEU A 28 32.13 22.88 -25.57
N ARG A 29 31.78 21.70 -26.08
CA ARG A 29 31.82 21.39 -27.52
C ARG A 29 30.58 20.59 -27.93
N SER A 30 29.94 21.04 -29.02
CA SER A 30 28.77 20.38 -29.61
C SER A 30 29.20 19.10 -30.34
N ASN A 31 28.72 17.96 -29.87
CA ASN A 31 28.73 16.69 -30.61
C ASN A 31 27.31 16.11 -30.58
N ARG A 32 26.67 16.00 -31.75
CA ARG A 32 25.37 15.32 -31.88
C ARG A 32 25.58 13.82 -31.73
N LEU A 33 25.18 13.25 -30.60
CA LEU A 33 25.03 11.81 -30.45
C LEU A 33 23.73 11.37 -31.15
N PRO A 34 23.74 10.31 -31.99
CA PRO A 34 22.50 9.74 -32.49
C PRO A 34 21.75 9.09 -31.33
N THR A 35 20.56 9.60 -31.01
CA THR A 35 19.66 9.06 -29.99
C THR A 35 19.07 7.72 -30.44
N ARG A 36 19.87 6.64 -30.33
CA ARG A 36 19.33 5.28 -30.31
C ARG A 36 18.47 5.12 -29.06
N HIS A 37 17.18 5.33 -29.22
CA HIS A 37 16.17 5.08 -28.20
C HIS A 37 16.22 3.60 -27.82
N THR A 38 16.82 3.27 -26.67
CA THR A 38 16.90 1.90 -26.14
C THR A 38 15.57 1.48 -25.50
N SER A 39 14.48 1.56 -26.26
CA SER A 39 13.11 1.31 -25.78
C SER A 39 12.80 -0.17 -25.49
N ASN A 40 13.66 -1.08 -25.96
CA ASN A 40 13.27 -2.49 -26.16
C ASN A 40 13.37 -3.41 -24.92
N ARG A 41 13.73 -2.89 -23.73
CA ARG A 41 13.73 -3.66 -22.46
C ARG A 41 12.66 -3.23 -21.47
N TYR A 42 12.21 -1.98 -21.52
CA TYR A 42 11.07 -1.53 -20.73
C TYR A 42 9.75 -2.01 -21.36
N LEU A 43 9.60 -1.87 -22.68
CA LEU A 43 8.39 -2.30 -23.40
C LEU A 43 8.11 -3.80 -23.27
N THR A 44 9.14 -4.66 -23.27
CA THR A 44 8.96 -6.11 -23.14
C THR A 44 8.48 -6.52 -21.74
N ASN A 45 8.99 -5.90 -20.67
CA ASN A 45 8.50 -6.17 -19.31
C ASN A 45 7.09 -5.62 -19.10
N VAL A 46 6.76 -4.45 -19.66
CA VAL A 46 5.40 -3.89 -19.61
C VAL A 46 4.43 -4.79 -20.38
N ALA A 47 4.78 -5.28 -21.58
CA ALA A 47 3.92 -6.18 -22.35
C ALA A 47 3.68 -7.55 -21.68
N VAL A 48 4.69 -8.09 -20.96
CA VAL A 48 4.51 -9.32 -20.15
C VAL A 48 3.66 -9.07 -18.90
N LEU A 49 3.73 -7.87 -18.32
CA LEU A 49 2.85 -7.48 -17.21
C LEU A 49 1.41 -7.19 -17.67
N ALA A 50 1.21 -6.67 -18.88
CA ALA A 50 -0.08 -6.22 -19.42
C ALA A 50 -1.17 -7.30 -19.62
N SER A 51 -0.95 -8.53 -19.16
CA SER A 51 -1.95 -9.62 -19.23
C SER A 51 -1.85 -10.60 -18.04
N LEU A 52 -1.59 -10.12 -16.81
CA LEU A 52 -1.77 -10.99 -15.63
C LEU A 52 -3.24 -11.32 -15.33
N MET A 53 -4.17 -10.44 -15.72
CA MET A 53 -5.61 -10.72 -15.61
C MET A 53 -6.05 -11.61 -16.78
N THR A 54 -6.53 -12.81 -16.48
CA THR A 54 -7.01 -13.74 -17.50
C THR A 54 -8.41 -13.35 -18.01
N PRO A 55 -8.82 -13.80 -19.23
CA PRO A 55 -10.17 -13.56 -19.74
C PRO A 55 -11.28 -14.09 -18.81
N THR A 56 -11.03 -15.22 -18.12
CA THR A 56 -11.96 -15.79 -17.12
C THR A 56 -12.08 -14.89 -15.90
N GLU A 57 -10.98 -14.33 -15.40
CA GLU A 57 -10.99 -13.37 -14.31
C GLU A 57 -11.73 -12.08 -14.69
N LYS A 58 -11.53 -11.58 -15.91
CA LYS A 58 -12.26 -10.41 -16.42
C LYS A 58 -13.76 -10.68 -16.49
N TYR A 59 -14.16 -11.79 -17.10
CA TYR A 59 -15.56 -12.22 -17.14
C TYR A 59 -16.19 -12.38 -15.75
N LEU A 60 -15.45 -12.92 -14.77
CA LEU A 60 -15.91 -13.01 -13.38
C LEU A 60 -16.03 -11.63 -12.72
N PHE A 61 -15.14 -10.69 -13.01
CA PHE A 61 -15.29 -9.31 -12.55
C PHE A 61 -16.53 -8.65 -13.16
N ASP A 62 -16.72 -8.78 -14.47
CA ASP A 62 -17.86 -8.19 -15.21
C ASP A 62 -19.21 -8.70 -14.68
N LEU A 63 -19.29 -9.98 -14.27
CA LEU A 63 -20.50 -10.57 -13.69
C LEU A 63 -20.75 -10.18 -12.22
N ASN A 64 -19.71 -10.08 -11.39
CA ASN A 64 -19.85 -9.95 -9.94
C ASN A 64 -19.62 -8.53 -9.42
N GLY A 65 -19.00 -7.65 -10.21
CA GLY A 65 -18.51 -6.33 -9.78
C GLY A 65 -17.26 -6.37 -8.89
N PHE A 66 -16.68 -7.55 -8.65
CA PHE A 66 -15.46 -7.73 -7.85
C PHE A 66 -14.66 -8.96 -8.28
N ILE A 67 -13.38 -8.99 -7.87
CA ILE A 67 -12.47 -10.12 -8.07
C ILE A 67 -11.56 -10.31 -6.84
N HIS A 68 -11.23 -11.57 -6.52
CA HIS A 68 -10.34 -11.91 -5.40
C HIS A 68 -8.95 -12.37 -5.90
N ILE A 69 -7.97 -11.47 -5.83
CA ILE A 69 -6.56 -11.78 -6.13
C ILE A 69 -5.87 -12.27 -4.86
N ARG A 70 -5.52 -13.56 -4.80
CA ARG A 70 -4.94 -14.19 -3.60
C ARG A 70 -3.44 -13.97 -3.45
N ASN A 71 -2.98 -13.89 -2.19
CA ASN A 71 -1.57 -13.86 -1.77
C ASN A 71 -0.77 -12.71 -2.39
N VAL A 72 -1.38 -11.54 -2.57
CA VAL A 72 -0.74 -10.37 -3.19
C VAL A 72 0.49 -9.93 -2.41
N LEU A 73 0.37 -9.82 -1.09
CA LEU A 73 1.46 -9.55 -0.15
C LEU A 73 2.04 -10.87 0.38
N SER A 74 3.36 -10.91 0.57
CA SER A 74 4.05 -11.99 1.29
C SER A 74 3.76 -11.96 2.80
N PRO A 75 3.95 -13.08 3.54
CA PRO A 75 3.84 -13.10 4.99
C PRO A 75 4.72 -12.05 5.70
N GLU A 76 5.90 -11.80 5.15
CA GLU A 76 6.87 -10.82 5.64
C GLU A 76 6.35 -9.38 5.46
N GLU A 77 5.68 -9.10 4.34
CA GLU A 77 5.07 -7.79 4.08
C GLU A 77 3.81 -7.57 4.91
N VAL A 78 2.97 -8.60 5.09
CA VAL A 78 1.84 -8.55 6.03
C VAL A 78 2.34 -8.26 7.44
N LYS A 79 3.40 -8.95 7.88
CA LYS A 79 4.04 -8.69 9.18
C LYS A 79 4.60 -7.26 9.28
N ALA A 80 5.23 -6.75 8.22
CA ALA A 80 5.75 -5.37 8.19
C ALA A 80 4.62 -4.32 8.24
N ALA A 81 3.50 -4.57 7.55
CA ALA A 81 2.31 -3.71 7.60
C ALA A 81 1.67 -3.71 9.00
N ASN A 82 1.55 -4.86 9.65
CA ASN A 82 1.04 -4.94 11.01
C ASN A 82 1.94 -4.20 11.99
N ILE A 83 3.25 -4.41 11.96
CA ILE A 83 4.22 -3.67 12.80
C ILE A 83 4.10 -2.15 12.58
N ALA A 84 3.94 -1.72 11.33
CA ALA A 84 3.76 -0.30 10.99
C ALA A 84 2.44 0.28 11.51
N ILE A 85 1.34 -0.47 11.48
CA ILE A 85 0.05 -0.06 12.06
C ILE A 85 0.15 -0.01 13.59
N ASP A 86 0.71 -1.06 14.20
CA ASP A 86 0.89 -1.19 15.65
C ASP A 86 1.71 -0.03 16.22
N ALA A 87 2.78 0.37 15.53
CA ALA A 87 3.62 1.50 15.91
C ALA A 87 2.90 2.87 15.90
N HIS A 88 1.80 3.02 15.15
CA HIS A 88 1.05 4.27 15.05
C HIS A 88 -0.37 4.17 15.62
N GLN A 89 -0.74 3.11 16.36
CA GLN A 89 -2.09 2.95 16.95
C GLN A 89 -2.57 4.19 17.75
N GLY A 90 -1.66 4.96 18.35
CA GLY A 90 -1.98 6.22 19.03
C GLY A 90 -2.48 7.35 18.12
N GLU A 91 -2.37 7.23 16.80
CA GLU A 91 -2.90 8.18 15.81
C GLU A 91 -4.36 7.86 15.38
N LEU A 92 -4.94 6.76 15.85
CA LEU A 92 -6.33 6.38 15.58
C LEU A 92 -7.31 7.44 16.10
N LYS A 93 -8.26 7.84 15.25
CA LYS A 93 -9.26 8.87 15.53
C LYS A 93 -10.65 8.25 15.57
N GLY A 94 -11.38 8.51 16.65
CA GLY A 94 -12.78 8.13 16.77
C GLY A 94 -13.69 8.98 15.89
N ARG A 95 -14.53 8.32 15.10
CA ARG A 95 -15.64 8.92 14.35
C ARG A 95 -16.92 8.69 15.14
N THR A 96 -17.41 9.76 15.76
CA THR A 96 -18.55 9.74 16.71
C THR A 96 -19.84 10.34 16.16
N HIS A 97 -19.81 11.01 15.00
CA HIS A 97 -21.03 11.59 14.41
C HIS A 97 -22.03 10.48 14.04
N PRO A 98 -23.31 10.56 14.47
CA PRO A 98 -24.31 9.52 14.21
C PRO A 98 -24.50 9.20 12.71
N GLU A 99 -24.40 10.23 11.85
CA GLU A 99 -24.50 10.12 10.39
C GLU A 99 -23.39 9.26 9.74
N LEU A 100 -22.33 8.91 10.49
CA LEU A 100 -21.24 8.05 10.03
C LEU A 100 -21.47 6.55 10.36
N ARG A 101 -22.59 6.20 11.02
CA ARG A 101 -23.01 4.81 11.25
C ARG A 101 -23.81 4.32 10.04
N ASN A 102 -23.44 3.16 9.50
CA ASN A 102 -24.18 2.51 8.41
C ASN A 102 -25.35 1.62 8.90
N THR A 103 -25.46 1.46 10.22
CA THR A 103 -26.38 0.53 10.88
C THR A 103 -27.63 1.26 11.36
N LYS A 104 -28.78 0.58 11.38
CA LYS A 104 -30.03 1.15 11.89
C LYS A 104 -30.16 0.86 13.38
N ASP A 105 -30.45 1.88 14.17
CA ASP A 105 -30.67 1.76 15.61
C ASP A 105 -31.65 0.63 15.95
N GLY A 106 -31.33 -0.14 16.98
CA GLY A 106 -32.15 -1.26 17.45
C GLY A 106 -32.09 -2.54 16.59
N THR A 107 -31.26 -2.61 15.54
CA THR A 107 -31.03 -3.85 14.79
C THR A 107 -29.95 -4.74 15.43
N PRO A 108 -29.88 -6.05 15.14
CA PRO A 108 -28.85 -6.95 15.68
C PRO A 108 -27.42 -6.62 15.23
N LEU A 109 -27.28 -5.78 14.21
CA LEU A 109 -26.01 -5.25 13.72
C LEU A 109 -25.76 -3.81 14.19
N ALA A 110 -26.58 -3.28 15.10
CA ALA A 110 -26.37 -1.97 15.71
C ALA A 110 -25.47 -2.09 16.94
N GLY A 111 -24.51 -1.18 17.03
CA GLY A 111 -23.58 -1.04 18.11
C GLY A 111 -24.21 -0.41 19.34
N ASP A 112 -23.39 -0.13 20.34
CA ASP A 112 -23.85 0.45 21.61
C ASP A 112 -24.18 1.95 21.54
N GLY A 113 -24.02 2.58 20.36
CA GLY A 113 -24.23 4.01 20.11
C GLY A 113 -23.09 4.91 20.61
N THR A 114 -22.20 4.41 21.46
CA THR A 114 -21.16 5.18 22.20
C THR A 114 -19.73 4.88 21.74
N THR A 115 -19.42 3.62 21.44
CA THR A 115 -18.13 3.18 20.90
C THR A 115 -18.01 3.72 19.47
N PRO A 116 -16.94 4.46 19.14
CA PRO A 116 -16.74 5.01 17.80
C PRO A 116 -16.14 3.98 16.84
N ARG A 117 -16.38 4.18 15.54
CA ARG A 117 -15.47 3.64 14.52
C ARG A 117 -14.12 4.35 14.65
N LEU A 118 -13.01 3.62 14.52
CA LEU A 118 -11.67 4.21 14.53
C LEU A 118 -11.09 4.23 13.12
N ASP A 119 -10.38 5.31 12.77
CA ASP A 119 -9.59 5.32 11.55
C ASP A 119 -8.30 6.14 11.67
N MET A 120 -7.34 5.84 10.79
CA MET A 120 -6.02 6.45 10.75
C MET A 120 -5.54 6.56 9.31
N GLY A 121 -5.30 7.81 8.87
CA GLY A 121 -4.69 8.12 7.57
C GLY A 121 -3.16 8.18 7.64
N GLY A 122 -2.52 8.83 6.67
CA GLY A 122 -1.12 9.24 6.80
C GLY A 122 -0.04 8.17 6.57
N MET A 123 -0.39 6.89 6.40
CA MET A 123 0.59 5.79 6.25
C MET A 123 1.56 5.91 5.05
N LEU A 124 1.22 6.71 4.04
CA LEU A 124 2.14 7.03 2.93
C LEU A 124 3.20 8.08 3.32
N GLY A 125 2.99 8.79 4.42
CA GLY A 125 3.86 9.85 4.96
C GLY A 125 4.69 9.43 6.18
N TRP A 126 4.34 8.35 6.89
CA TRP A 126 5.07 7.84 8.05
C TRP A 126 6.58 7.67 7.80
N GLU A 127 7.36 7.74 8.87
CA GLU A 127 8.81 7.51 8.81
C GLU A 127 9.14 6.10 8.30
N ARG A 128 10.36 5.94 7.76
CA ARG A 128 10.85 4.61 7.37
C ARG A 128 11.22 3.80 8.61
N PRO A 129 10.94 2.48 8.63
CA PRO A 129 10.49 1.65 7.51
C PRO A 129 8.96 1.60 7.31
N HIS A 130 8.17 2.21 8.19
CA HIS A 130 6.73 1.97 8.30
C HIS A 130 5.92 2.35 7.05
N SER A 131 6.30 3.40 6.33
CA SER A 131 5.62 3.77 5.06
C SER A 131 6.01 2.93 3.84
N ASP A 132 7.12 2.17 3.88
CA ASP A 132 7.67 1.52 2.67
C ASP A 132 6.83 0.33 2.18
N VAL A 133 6.05 -0.34 3.03
CA VAL A 133 5.13 -1.40 2.60
C VAL A 133 3.90 -0.83 1.88
N PHE A 134 3.28 0.22 2.44
CA PHE A 134 2.11 0.87 1.84
C PHE A 134 2.48 1.58 0.52
N ARG A 135 3.65 2.24 0.47
CA ARG A 135 4.16 2.87 -0.78
C ARG A 135 4.40 1.84 -1.89
N ARG A 136 4.94 0.66 -1.56
CA ARG A 136 5.14 -0.43 -2.54
C ARG A 136 3.81 -1.04 -3.02
N LEU A 137 2.79 -1.07 -2.17
CA LEU A 137 1.46 -1.57 -2.53
C LEU A 137 0.78 -0.73 -3.63
N LEU A 138 1.01 0.59 -3.66
CA LEU A 138 0.40 1.51 -4.65
C LEU A 138 0.67 1.15 -6.12
N ALA A 139 1.84 0.55 -6.39
CA ALA A 139 2.27 0.13 -7.71
C ALA A 139 2.72 -1.34 -7.68
N HIS A 140 2.03 -2.18 -6.90
CA HIS A 140 2.42 -3.57 -6.71
C HIS A 140 2.34 -4.35 -8.04
N PRO A 141 3.39 -5.09 -8.45
CA PRO A 141 3.46 -5.69 -9.79
C PRO A 141 2.36 -6.73 -10.07
N ARG A 142 1.78 -7.33 -9.02
CA ARG A 142 0.60 -8.22 -9.15
C ARG A 142 -0.75 -7.49 -9.27
N LEU A 143 -0.82 -6.21 -8.92
CA LEU A 143 -2.06 -5.42 -8.94
C LEU A 143 -2.14 -4.47 -10.15
N VAL A 144 -1.02 -3.85 -10.52
CA VAL A 144 -0.96 -2.87 -11.63
C VAL A 144 -1.63 -3.41 -12.91
N PRO A 145 -1.43 -4.67 -13.36
CA PRO A 145 -2.11 -5.18 -14.54
C PRO A 145 -3.63 -5.23 -14.43
N TYR A 146 -4.17 -5.66 -13.29
CA TYR A 146 -5.62 -5.68 -13.04
C TYR A 146 -6.17 -4.26 -12.99
N LEU A 147 -5.44 -3.31 -12.38
CA LEU A 147 -5.84 -1.90 -12.35
C LEU A 147 -5.81 -1.27 -13.74
N THR A 148 -4.80 -1.56 -14.57
CA THR A 148 -4.73 -1.07 -15.96
C THR A 148 -5.85 -1.65 -16.83
N GLU A 149 -6.16 -2.94 -16.70
CA GLU A 149 -7.23 -3.60 -17.46
C GLU A 149 -8.63 -3.11 -17.06
N LEU A 150 -8.86 -2.84 -15.77
CA LEU A 150 -10.17 -2.44 -15.23
C LEU A 150 -10.41 -0.93 -15.24
N LEU A 151 -9.38 -0.10 -15.09
CA LEU A 151 -9.49 1.36 -14.96
C LEU A 151 -8.91 2.12 -16.17
N GLY A 152 -8.19 1.43 -17.05
CA GLY A 152 -7.46 2.03 -18.17
C GLY A 152 -6.08 2.58 -17.78
N GLU A 153 -5.31 2.95 -18.80
CA GLU A 153 -4.02 3.63 -18.60
C GLU A 153 -4.20 5.01 -17.96
N GLY A 154 -3.24 5.41 -17.10
CA GLY A 154 -3.27 6.72 -16.44
C GLY A 154 -4.22 6.83 -15.25
N TYR A 155 -4.72 5.71 -14.71
CA TYR A 155 -5.48 5.71 -13.45
C TYR A 155 -4.69 6.41 -12.34
N ARG A 156 -5.39 7.19 -11.50
CA ARG A 156 -4.81 7.89 -10.35
C ARG A 156 -5.46 7.40 -9.05
N MET A 157 -4.71 7.51 -7.97
CA MET A 157 -5.28 7.42 -6.63
C MET A 157 -6.23 8.60 -6.42
N ASP A 158 -7.47 8.32 -6.00
CA ASP A 158 -8.47 9.37 -5.75
C ASP A 158 -8.44 9.88 -4.31
N HIS A 159 -8.26 8.97 -3.35
CA HIS A 159 -8.15 9.26 -1.93
C HIS A 159 -6.91 8.57 -1.33
N GLN A 160 -6.32 9.16 -0.30
CA GLN A 160 -5.23 8.50 0.44
C GLN A 160 -5.74 7.24 1.13
N PRO A 161 -4.91 6.18 1.26
CA PRO A 161 -5.30 4.97 1.97
C PRO A 161 -5.58 5.25 3.45
N LEU A 162 -6.42 4.39 4.01
CA LEU A 162 -6.98 4.50 5.35
C LEU A 162 -6.84 3.16 6.07
N VAL A 163 -6.38 3.17 7.32
CA VAL A 163 -6.54 2.05 8.24
C VAL A 163 -7.88 2.24 8.93
N LEU A 164 -8.78 1.25 8.80
CA LEU A 164 -10.01 1.15 9.58
C LEU A 164 -9.78 0.20 10.74
N ALA A 165 -10.18 0.60 11.95
CA ALA A 165 -10.18 -0.24 13.13
C ALA A 165 -11.54 -0.11 13.86
N SER A 166 -11.97 -1.20 14.49
CA SER A 166 -13.25 -1.24 15.20
C SER A 166 -13.09 -2.10 16.45
N GLU A 167 -13.62 -1.60 17.56
CA GLU A 167 -13.84 -2.38 18.77
C GLU A 167 -15.25 -2.96 18.77
N LYS A 168 -15.50 -3.93 19.66
CA LYS A 168 -16.84 -4.49 19.86
C LYS A 168 -17.79 -3.37 20.31
N GLY A 169 -18.87 -3.14 19.56
CA GLY A 169 -19.87 -2.09 19.80
C GLY A 169 -19.74 -0.86 18.89
N ALA A 170 -18.70 -0.79 18.05
CA ALA A 170 -18.42 0.36 17.19
C ALA A 170 -19.48 0.64 16.10
N GLU A 171 -20.08 -0.40 15.52
CA GLU A 171 -21.16 -0.30 14.52
C GLU A 171 -22.35 -1.17 14.87
#